data_AF-A0A1F4ZEN3-F1
#
_entry.id   AF-A0A1F4ZEN3-F1
#
_cell.length_a   1.000
_cell.length_b   1.000
_cell.length_c   1.000
_cell.angle_alpha   90.00
_cell.angle_beta   90.00
_cell.angle_gamma   90.00
#
_symmetry.space_group_name_H-M   'P 1'
#
loop_
_entity.id
_entity.type
_entity.pdbx_description
1 polymer ?
#
loop_
_entity_poly.entity_id
_entity_poly.type
_entity_poly.pdbx_seq_one_letter_code
_entity_poly.pdbx_strand_id
1 'polypeptide(L)'
;MNIVERGVCLDDIRRRLETAGVDCRVVGSLAVAAYLGDGYKVKIRDVDILALTNNLGLICELQSRFDDEYMGSKGKKIRVDLGAVIKSDGEIHRIDRVKILPQLLANIGRDDSGYFLYCNHLTLPIKDEIMKPVNQCFGEEKFITVPPETLLHLYFTRGGSLKPKDLKKIKDLARYTKRHPTPGLVHEDYEIFHEFAKKMRRDYPLQNLFFRILTLIDHISQGAISTNYNVARVVRSVGR
;
A
#
# COMPACT_ATOMS: atom_id res chain seq x y z
N MET A 1 -16.97 2.22 -13.40
CA MET A 1 -16.61 0.85 -13.77
C MET A 1 -16.30 0.11 -12.49
N ASN A 2 -17.10 -0.92 -12.20
CA ASN A 2 -16.96 -1.75 -11.02
C ASN A 2 -15.73 -2.68 -11.17
N ILE A 3 -15.12 -3.13 -10.07
CA ILE A 3 -13.98 -4.06 -10.09
C ILE A 3 -14.33 -5.34 -10.86
N VAL A 4 -15.58 -5.77 -10.71
CA VAL A 4 -16.20 -6.90 -11.42
C VAL A 4 -16.13 -6.74 -12.95
N GLU A 5 -16.32 -5.53 -13.48
CA GLU A 5 -16.31 -5.26 -14.94
C GLU A 5 -14.89 -5.31 -15.55
N ARG A 6 -13.83 -5.26 -14.74
CA ARG A 6 -12.42 -5.37 -15.20
C ARG A 6 -11.84 -6.77 -15.02
N GLY A 7 -12.67 -7.76 -14.67
CA GLY A 7 -12.27 -9.17 -14.59
C GLY A 7 -11.28 -9.47 -13.47
N VAL A 8 -11.36 -8.74 -12.36
CA VAL A 8 -10.59 -9.02 -11.15
C VAL A 8 -11.44 -9.89 -10.26
N CYS A 9 -10.96 -11.09 -9.99
CA CYS A 9 -11.46 -11.89 -8.89
C CYS A 9 -10.45 -11.68 -7.75
N LEU A 10 -10.80 -10.87 -6.74
CA LEU A 10 -9.95 -10.70 -5.55
C LEU A 10 -9.74 -12.05 -4.87
N ASP A 11 -10.72 -12.94 -4.98
CA ASP A 11 -10.61 -14.33 -4.56
C ASP A 11 -9.55 -15.13 -5.32
N ASP A 12 -9.36 -14.92 -6.64
CA ASP A 12 -8.28 -15.58 -7.38
C ASP A 12 -6.90 -15.09 -6.91
N ILE A 13 -6.74 -13.77 -6.74
CA ILE A 13 -5.49 -13.19 -6.25
C ILE A 13 -5.17 -13.73 -4.85
N ARG A 14 -6.16 -13.71 -3.95
CA ARG A 14 -6.04 -14.25 -2.59
C ARG A 14 -5.64 -15.73 -2.62
N ARG A 15 -6.35 -16.56 -3.38
CA ARG A 15 -6.07 -18.00 -3.50
C ARG A 15 -4.65 -18.27 -3.99
N ARG A 16 -4.15 -17.51 -4.96
CA ARG A 16 -2.79 -17.65 -5.48
C ARG A 16 -1.74 -17.32 -4.42
N LEU A 17 -1.95 -16.25 -3.66
CA LEU A 17 -1.07 -15.85 -2.55
C LEU A 17 -1.09 -16.87 -1.42
N GLU A 18 -2.28 -17.34 -1.02
CA GLU A 18 -2.45 -18.38 0.00
C GLU A 18 -1.81 -19.72 -0.40
N THR A 19 -2.00 -20.15 -1.65
CA THR A 19 -1.37 -21.38 -2.17
C THR A 19 0.15 -21.29 -2.18
N ALA A 20 0.69 -20.09 -2.38
CA ALA A 20 2.11 -19.80 -2.29
C ALA A 20 2.63 -19.64 -0.84
N GLY A 21 1.75 -19.75 0.17
CA GLY A 21 2.11 -19.54 1.57
C GLY A 21 2.39 -18.08 1.94
N VAL A 22 1.83 -17.12 1.20
CA VAL A 22 2.01 -15.69 1.45
C VAL A 22 0.84 -15.13 2.26
N ASP A 23 1.11 -14.67 3.48
CA ASP A 23 0.15 -13.88 4.25
C ASP A 23 0.00 -12.49 3.61
N CYS A 24 -1.24 -12.02 3.41
CA CYS A 24 -1.48 -10.80 2.63
C CYS A 24 -2.56 -9.90 3.22
N ARG A 25 -2.43 -8.59 3.00
CA ARG A 25 -3.44 -7.58 3.35
C ARG A 25 -3.67 -6.67 2.15
N VAL A 26 -4.90 -6.61 1.64
CA VAL A 26 -5.28 -5.58 0.67
C VAL A 26 -5.28 -4.22 1.38
N VAL A 27 -4.62 -3.24 0.77
CA VAL A 27 -4.51 -1.87 1.30
C VAL A 27 -4.85 -0.87 0.19
N GLY A 28 -4.53 0.41 0.42
CA GLY A 28 -4.73 1.44 -0.58
C GLY A 28 -6.19 1.78 -0.83
N SER A 29 -6.48 2.30 -2.02
CA SER A 29 -7.78 2.93 -2.28
C SER A 29 -8.95 1.95 -2.27
N LEU A 30 -8.71 0.68 -2.57
CA LEU A 30 -9.72 -0.38 -2.49
C LEU A 30 -10.15 -0.65 -1.06
N ALA A 31 -9.20 -0.88 -0.16
CA ALA A 31 -9.50 -1.13 1.24
C ALA A 31 -10.22 0.07 1.89
N VAL A 32 -9.81 1.30 1.56
CA VAL A 32 -10.50 2.51 2.01
C VAL A 32 -11.94 2.56 1.50
N ALA A 33 -12.16 2.22 0.22
CA ALA A 33 -13.50 2.24 -0.37
C ALA A 33 -14.43 1.20 0.27
N ALA A 34 -13.92 0.02 0.62
CA ALA A 34 -14.70 -1.00 1.34
C ALA A 34 -15.24 -0.51 2.68
N TYR A 35 -14.42 0.18 3.49
CA TYR A 35 -14.89 0.77 4.74
C TYR A 35 -15.90 1.91 4.55
N LEU A 36 -15.76 2.69 3.47
CA LEU A 36 -16.66 3.82 3.18
C LEU A 36 -17.96 3.39 2.46
N GLY A 37 -18.05 2.13 2.03
CA GLY A 37 -19.21 1.51 1.41
C GLY A 37 -19.34 1.76 -0.10
N ASP A 38 -20.24 1.00 -0.74
CA ASP A 38 -20.42 0.93 -2.19
C ASP A 38 -20.84 2.26 -2.84
N GLY A 39 -21.39 3.20 -2.06
CA GLY A 39 -21.69 4.56 -2.50
C GLY A 39 -20.44 5.44 -2.69
N TYR A 40 -19.27 4.99 -2.21
CA TYR A 40 -18.03 5.73 -2.33
C TYR A 40 -17.46 5.63 -3.75
N LYS A 41 -17.69 6.68 -4.55
CA LYS A 41 -17.22 6.77 -5.93
C LYS A 41 -15.69 6.89 -6.02
N VAL A 42 -14.98 5.77 -5.90
CA VAL A 42 -13.54 5.69 -6.18
C VAL A 42 -13.31 4.90 -7.45
N LYS A 43 -12.55 5.50 -8.36
CA LYS A 43 -12.01 4.78 -9.51
C LYS A 43 -10.88 3.87 -9.03
N ILE A 44 -11.16 2.58 -8.87
CA ILE A 44 -10.17 1.57 -8.57
C ILE A 44 -9.35 1.29 -9.85
N ARG A 45 -8.05 1.55 -9.80
CA ARG A 45 -7.13 1.43 -10.95
C ARG A 45 -6.21 0.22 -10.83
N ASP A 46 -5.88 -0.09 -9.59
CA ASP A 46 -4.95 -1.10 -9.11
C ASP A 46 -5.48 -1.71 -7.82
N VAL A 47 -4.94 -2.88 -7.48
CA VAL A 47 -5.11 -3.53 -6.17
C VAL A 47 -3.75 -3.50 -5.49
N ASP A 48 -3.64 -2.72 -4.41
CA ASP A 48 -2.43 -2.63 -3.58
C ASP A 48 -2.48 -3.74 -2.51
N ILE A 49 -1.46 -4.58 -2.44
CA ILE A 49 -1.40 -5.70 -1.48
C ILE A 49 -0.10 -5.62 -0.69
N LEU A 50 -0.20 -5.62 0.63
CA LEU A 50 0.94 -5.90 1.51
C LEU A 50 1.16 -7.42 1.53
N ALA A 51 2.29 -7.88 1.00
CA ALA A 51 2.72 -9.26 1.08
C ALA A 51 3.69 -9.42 2.26
N LEU A 52 3.27 -10.22 3.24
CA LEU A 52 3.96 -10.45 4.50
C LEU A 52 4.67 -11.80 4.42
N THR A 53 5.92 -11.79 3.98
CA THR A 53 6.73 -13.00 3.82
C THR A 53 8.21 -12.66 3.96
N ASN A 54 9.02 -13.67 4.24
CA ASN A 54 10.48 -13.58 4.25
C ASN A 54 11.11 -14.03 2.93
N ASN A 55 10.31 -14.45 1.94
CA ASN A 55 10.81 -14.98 0.67
C ASN A 55 10.78 -13.95 -0.46
N LEU A 56 11.92 -13.29 -0.68
CA LEU A 56 12.10 -12.29 -1.74
C LEU A 56 11.89 -12.87 -3.14
N GLY A 57 12.47 -14.04 -3.42
CA GLY A 57 12.37 -14.69 -4.73
C GLY A 57 10.92 -14.97 -5.12
N LEU A 58 10.14 -15.47 -4.17
CA LEU A 58 8.72 -15.79 -4.34
C LEU A 58 7.89 -14.55 -4.70
N ILE A 59 8.02 -13.44 -3.96
CA ILE A 59 7.22 -12.24 -4.27
C ILE A 59 7.65 -11.60 -5.58
N CYS A 60 8.94 -11.60 -5.91
CA CYS A 60 9.42 -11.14 -7.22
C CYS A 60 8.80 -11.95 -8.37
N GLU A 61 8.76 -13.27 -8.23
CA GLU A 61 8.13 -14.17 -9.20
C GLU A 61 6.62 -13.90 -9.32
N LEU A 62 5.90 -13.84 -8.19
CA LEU A 62 4.46 -13.58 -8.18
C LEU A 62 4.11 -12.23 -8.79
N GLN A 63 4.87 -11.18 -8.46
CA GLN A 63 4.69 -9.86 -9.05
C GLN A 63 4.91 -9.91 -10.57
N SER A 64 5.97 -10.56 -11.04
CA SER A 64 6.22 -10.70 -12.50
C SER A 64 5.05 -11.35 -13.21
N ARG A 65 4.49 -12.43 -12.65
CA ARG A 65 3.31 -13.11 -13.22
C ARG A 65 2.11 -12.19 -13.32
N PHE A 66 1.83 -11.39 -12.28
CA PHE A 66 0.73 -10.42 -12.31
C PHE A 66 0.94 -9.32 -13.36
N ASP A 67 2.18 -8.86 -13.56
CA ASP A 67 2.48 -7.87 -14.60
C ASP A 67 2.35 -8.43 -16.00
N ASP A 68 2.84 -9.65 -16.24
CA ASP A 68 2.74 -10.32 -17.55
C ASP A 68 1.27 -10.50 -17.94
N GLU A 69 0.41 -10.87 -16.99
CA GLU A 69 -1.04 -10.95 -17.19
C GLU A 69 -1.68 -9.59 -17.48
N TYR A 70 -1.30 -8.56 -16.73
CA TYR A 70 -1.80 -7.20 -16.95
C TYR A 70 -1.41 -6.69 -18.36
N MET A 71 -0.15 -6.88 -18.75
CA MET A 71 0.38 -6.48 -20.06
C MET A 71 -0.23 -7.31 -21.19
N GLY A 72 -0.34 -8.63 -21.03
CA GLY A 72 -0.98 -9.53 -21.99
C GLY A 72 -2.46 -9.22 -22.21
N SER A 73 -3.15 -8.74 -21.17
CA SER A 73 -4.54 -8.28 -21.27
C SER A 73 -4.72 -6.93 -21.98
N LYS A 74 -3.63 -6.26 -22.37
CA LYS A 74 -3.62 -4.88 -22.90
C LYS A 74 -4.33 -3.90 -21.95
N GLY A 75 -4.15 -4.08 -20.64
CA GLY A 75 -4.75 -3.23 -19.60
C GLY A 75 -6.26 -3.44 -19.37
N LYS A 76 -6.84 -4.53 -19.89
CA LYS A 76 -8.23 -4.92 -19.60
C LYS A 76 -8.36 -5.43 -18.16
N LYS A 77 -7.41 -6.23 -17.68
CA LYS A 77 -7.32 -6.65 -16.28
C LYS A 77 -6.92 -5.47 -15.39
N ILE A 78 -7.29 -5.52 -14.11
CA ILE A 78 -6.71 -4.59 -13.13
C ILE A 78 -5.23 -4.90 -12.93
N ARG A 79 -4.47 -3.87 -12.56
CA ARG A 79 -3.10 -4.07 -12.12
C ARG A 79 -3.08 -4.53 -10.66
N VAL A 80 -2.21 -5.49 -10.34
CA VAL A 80 -1.96 -5.93 -8.97
C VAL A 80 -0.54 -5.52 -8.60
N ASP A 81 -0.42 -4.80 -7.48
CA ASP A 81 0.86 -4.32 -6.97
C ASP A 81 1.12 -4.92 -5.59
N LEU A 82 2.08 -5.84 -5.51
CA LEU A 82 2.58 -6.46 -4.29
C LEU A 82 3.67 -5.56 -3.69
N GLY A 83 3.40 -4.99 -2.52
CA GLY A 83 4.41 -4.32 -1.70
C GLY A 83 4.91 -5.26 -0.60
N ALA A 84 6.23 -5.42 -0.48
CA ALA A 84 6.85 -6.22 0.58
C ALA A 84 8.10 -5.54 1.14
N VAL A 85 8.28 -5.68 2.45
CA VAL A 85 9.53 -5.39 3.16
C VAL A 85 9.98 -6.69 3.81
N ILE A 86 11.14 -7.18 3.40
CA ILE A 86 11.64 -8.53 3.66
C ILE A 86 13.00 -8.39 4.33
N LYS A 87 13.18 -9.03 5.48
CA LYS A 87 14.47 -9.08 6.16
C LYS A 87 15.07 -10.47 5.93
N SER A 88 16.19 -10.54 5.19
CA SER A 88 16.92 -11.78 4.90
C SER A 88 18.40 -11.54 5.17
N ASP A 89 19.06 -12.47 5.87
CA ASP A 89 20.52 -12.48 6.05
C ASP A 89 21.11 -11.17 6.62
N GLY A 90 20.34 -10.47 7.47
CA GLY A 90 20.74 -9.18 8.06
C GLY A 90 20.50 -7.97 7.17
N GLU A 91 20.07 -8.17 5.91
CA GLU A 91 19.68 -7.12 4.99
C GLU A 91 18.15 -6.96 4.91
N ILE A 92 17.67 -5.74 4.69
CA ILE A 92 16.26 -5.47 4.45
C ILE A 92 16.07 -5.18 2.95
N HIS A 93 15.52 -6.16 2.26
CA HIS A 93 15.07 -6.04 0.88
C HIS A 93 13.67 -5.45 0.84
N ARG A 94 13.43 -4.61 -0.17
CA ARG A 94 12.10 -4.12 -0.47
C ARG A 94 11.77 -4.42 -1.89
N ILE A 95 10.57 -4.92 -2.10
CA ILE A 95 10.04 -5.05 -3.44
C ILE A 95 9.33 -3.75 -3.72
N ASP A 96 10.08 -2.84 -4.35
CA ASP A 96 9.55 -1.60 -4.89
C ASP A 96 10.26 -1.25 -6.20
N ARG A 97 9.50 -0.77 -7.17
CA ARG A 97 9.96 -0.63 -8.56
C ARG A 97 10.71 0.67 -8.85
N VAL A 98 11.00 1.50 -7.85
CA VAL A 98 11.73 2.77 -8.04
C VAL A 98 12.66 3.08 -6.86
N LYS A 99 13.98 3.11 -7.08
CA LYS A 99 14.97 3.51 -6.06
C LYS A 99 14.99 5.01 -5.75
N ILE A 100 14.53 5.85 -6.69
CA ILE A 100 14.68 7.32 -6.63
C ILE A 100 13.43 8.03 -6.11
N LEU A 101 12.25 7.44 -6.26
CA LEU A 101 11.01 8.04 -5.76
C LEU A 101 10.57 7.45 -4.43
N PRO A 102 9.94 8.26 -3.57
CA PRO A 102 9.48 7.79 -2.28
C PRO A 102 8.38 6.75 -2.47
N GLN A 103 8.68 5.62 -1.84
CA GLN A 103 8.04 4.32 -1.89
C GLN A 103 6.52 4.41 -1.73
N LEU A 104 5.79 3.65 -2.55
CA LEU A 104 4.36 3.88 -2.74
C LEU A 104 3.44 2.87 -2.03
N LEU A 105 3.94 1.70 -1.64
CA LEU A 105 3.06 0.59 -1.29
C LEU A 105 3.25 0.02 0.11
N ALA A 106 4.48 -0.27 0.54
CA ALA A 106 4.70 -0.90 1.83
C ALA A 106 5.91 -0.33 2.56
N ASN A 107 5.68 0.39 3.66
CA ASN A 107 6.68 0.61 4.71
C ASN A 107 6.56 -0.43 5.81
N ILE A 108 5.74 -1.48 5.65
CA ILE A 108 5.54 -2.49 6.69
C ILE A 108 6.21 -3.80 6.26
N GLY A 109 6.99 -4.37 7.17
CA GLY A 109 7.51 -5.73 7.10
C GLY A 109 7.05 -6.56 8.29
N ARG A 110 7.35 -7.86 8.25
CA ARG A 110 7.15 -8.80 9.35
C ARG A 110 8.37 -9.69 9.43
N ASP A 111 8.93 -9.85 10.62
CA ASP A 111 9.96 -10.85 10.91
C ASP A 111 9.58 -11.66 12.17
N ASP A 112 10.50 -12.48 12.67
CA ASP A 112 10.27 -13.33 13.85
C ASP A 112 9.97 -12.53 15.13
N SER A 113 10.32 -11.23 15.17
CA SER A 113 10.04 -10.34 16.29
C SER A 113 8.69 -9.61 16.18
N GLY A 114 7.97 -9.79 15.07
CA GLY A 114 6.67 -9.17 14.82
C GLY A 114 6.68 -8.20 13.64
N TYR A 115 5.71 -7.28 13.63
CA TYR A 115 5.60 -6.29 12.57
C TYR A 115 6.52 -5.08 12.81
N PHE A 116 6.99 -4.47 11.73
CA PHE A 116 7.80 -3.26 11.81
C PHE A 116 7.56 -2.31 10.64
N LEU A 117 7.75 -1.01 10.90
CA LEU A 117 7.85 0.04 9.90
C LEU A 117 9.30 0.18 9.43
N TYR A 118 9.50 0.41 8.12
CA TYR A 118 10.82 0.49 7.51
C TYR A 118 10.91 1.59 6.43
N CYS A 119 11.98 2.39 6.51
CA CYS A 119 12.40 3.34 5.48
C CYS A 119 13.93 3.53 5.51
N ASN A 120 14.63 3.03 4.49
CA ASN A 120 16.09 3.10 4.37
C ASN A 120 16.79 2.48 5.59
N HIS A 121 17.37 3.26 6.52
CA HIS A 121 17.93 2.68 7.76
C HIS A 121 17.00 2.82 8.97
N LEU A 122 15.84 3.49 8.81
CA LEU A 122 14.88 3.68 9.88
C LEU A 122 13.99 2.44 10.00
N THR A 123 14.06 1.76 11.14
CA THR A 123 13.17 0.64 11.50
C THR A 123 12.51 0.93 12.83
N LEU A 124 11.18 0.77 12.93
CA LEU A 124 10.44 0.89 14.19
C LEU A 124 9.45 -0.26 14.36
N PRO A 125 9.48 -1.00 15.48
CA PRO A 125 8.50 -2.06 15.73
C PRO A 125 7.10 -1.47 15.85
N ILE A 126 6.09 -2.22 15.42
CA ILE A 126 4.68 -1.87 15.62
C ILE A 126 3.95 -3.03 16.29
N LYS A 127 2.86 -2.72 16.98
CA LYS A 127 2.04 -3.73 17.68
C LYS A 127 1.40 -4.70 16.67
N ASP A 128 1.32 -5.97 17.03
CA ASP A 128 0.67 -6.97 16.17
C ASP A 128 -0.85 -6.72 16.05
N GLU A 129 -1.44 -6.15 17.10
CA GLU A 129 -2.89 -5.90 17.19
C GLU A 129 -3.39 -4.96 16.09
N ILE A 130 -2.59 -3.97 15.70
CA ILE A 130 -2.95 -3.02 14.65
C ILE A 130 -2.77 -3.60 13.23
N MET A 131 -2.17 -4.79 13.10
CA MET A 131 -2.00 -5.50 11.83
C MET A 131 -2.90 -6.74 11.72
N LYS A 132 -3.78 -6.96 12.71
CA LYS A 132 -4.72 -8.08 12.74
C LYS A 132 -5.55 -8.13 11.45
N PRO A 133 -5.75 -9.33 10.87
CA PRO A 133 -6.54 -9.49 9.66
C PRO A 133 -8.00 -9.11 9.93
N VAL A 134 -8.57 -8.28 9.04
CA VAL A 134 -9.98 -7.91 9.04
C VAL A 134 -10.59 -8.34 7.71
N ASN A 135 -11.65 -9.13 7.75
CA ASN A 135 -12.40 -9.48 6.56
C ASN A 135 -13.22 -8.28 6.09
N GLN A 136 -13.11 -7.95 4.81
CA GLN A 136 -13.87 -6.86 4.17
C GLN A 136 -14.46 -7.32 2.84
N CYS A 137 -15.45 -6.55 2.39
CA CYS A 137 -16.09 -6.73 1.09
C CYS A 137 -16.15 -5.40 0.34
N PHE A 138 -16.04 -5.49 -0.99
CA PHE A 138 -16.35 -4.36 -1.87
C PHE A 138 -17.24 -4.88 -3.01
N GLY A 139 -18.51 -4.50 -3.01
CA GLY A 139 -19.54 -5.28 -3.70
C GLY A 139 -19.56 -6.73 -3.19
N GLU A 140 -19.50 -7.70 -4.11
CA GLU A 140 -19.52 -9.14 -3.80
C GLU A 140 -18.13 -9.73 -3.52
N GLU A 141 -17.06 -8.99 -3.80
CA GLU A 141 -15.69 -9.48 -3.68
C GLU A 141 -15.20 -9.40 -2.24
N LYS A 142 -14.74 -10.53 -1.69
CA LYS A 142 -14.21 -10.63 -0.33
C LYS A 142 -12.69 -10.57 -0.32
N PHE A 143 -12.13 -9.93 0.70
CA PHE A 143 -10.68 -9.87 0.89
C PHE A 143 -10.30 -9.60 2.34
N ILE A 144 -9.03 -9.84 2.67
CA ILE A 144 -8.46 -9.58 3.98
C ILE A 144 -7.71 -8.24 3.93
N THR A 145 -7.98 -7.37 4.89
CA THR A 145 -7.31 -6.07 5.07
C THR A 145 -6.86 -5.90 6.52
N VAL A 146 -6.46 -4.68 6.89
CA VAL A 146 -6.09 -4.26 8.23
C VAL A 146 -7.19 -3.37 8.83
N PRO A 147 -7.17 -3.08 10.15
CA PRO A 147 -8.07 -2.10 10.76
C PRO A 147 -8.07 -0.76 9.99
N PRO A 148 -9.23 -0.07 9.93
CA PRO A 148 -9.36 1.17 9.16
C PRO A 148 -8.45 2.29 9.70
N GLU A 149 -8.15 2.30 11.00
CA GLU A 149 -7.18 3.20 11.60
C GLU A 149 -5.76 2.93 11.05
N THR A 150 -5.35 1.67 10.93
CA THR A 150 -4.07 1.29 10.32
C THR A 150 -3.97 1.78 8.89
N LEU A 151 -5.05 1.65 8.09
CA LEU A 151 -5.10 2.23 6.74
C LEU A 151 -4.89 3.75 6.77
N LEU A 152 -5.56 4.46 7.69
CA LEU A 152 -5.40 5.90 7.82
C LEU A 152 -3.94 6.28 8.07
N HIS A 153 -3.26 5.59 8.99
CA HIS A 153 -1.88 5.88 9.35
C HIS A 153 -0.87 5.47 8.27
N LEU A 154 -1.14 4.40 7.51
CA LEU A 154 -0.33 3.98 6.37
C LEU A 154 -0.15 5.09 5.33
N TYR A 155 -1.17 5.91 5.06
CA TYR A 155 -1.08 6.99 4.08
C TYR A 155 -0.12 8.13 4.50
N PHE A 156 0.10 8.32 5.80
CA PHE A 156 1.06 9.32 6.29
C PHE A 156 2.50 8.83 6.28
N THR A 157 2.71 7.51 6.36
CA THR A 157 4.07 6.95 6.31
C THR A 157 4.63 6.94 4.89
N ARG A 158 3.79 6.97 3.86
CA ARG A 158 4.22 7.11 2.45
C ARG A 158 4.96 8.44 2.28
N GLY A 159 6.29 8.39 2.20
CA GLY A 159 7.15 9.56 2.09
C GLY A 159 7.09 10.52 3.28
N GLY A 160 6.50 10.15 4.43
CA GLY A 160 6.41 11.00 5.62
C GLY A 160 5.44 12.18 5.52
N SER A 161 4.53 12.20 4.53
CA SER A 161 3.49 13.23 4.40
C SER A 161 2.28 12.72 3.62
N LEU A 162 1.09 13.21 3.95
CA LEU A 162 -0.11 12.90 3.18
C LEU A 162 -0.09 13.56 1.81
N LYS A 163 -0.38 12.80 0.75
CA LYS A 163 -0.47 13.34 -0.61
C LYS A 163 -1.73 14.20 -0.77
N PRO A 164 -1.67 15.31 -1.52
CA PRO A 164 -2.84 16.15 -1.78
C PRO A 164 -4.05 15.38 -2.34
N LYS A 165 -3.82 14.47 -3.30
CA LYS A 165 -4.88 13.66 -3.92
C LYS A 165 -5.56 12.68 -2.96
N ASP A 166 -4.93 12.35 -1.84
CA ASP A 166 -5.45 11.42 -0.84
C ASP A 166 -6.18 12.15 0.31
N LEU A 167 -6.15 13.49 0.35
CA LEU A 167 -6.71 14.26 1.47
C LEU A 167 -8.20 14.00 1.69
N LYS A 168 -9.00 13.97 0.61
CA LYS A 168 -10.46 13.75 0.71
C LYS A 168 -10.76 12.36 1.29
N LYS A 169 -10.17 11.31 0.72
CA LYS A 169 -10.42 9.92 1.14
C LYS A 169 -9.98 9.66 2.58
N ILE A 170 -8.86 10.25 3.00
CA ILE A 170 -8.38 10.10 4.38
C ILE A 170 -9.23 10.88 5.37
N LYS A 171 -9.75 12.07 4.99
CA LYS A 171 -10.74 12.78 5.81
C LYS A 171 -12.05 12.00 5.96
N ASP A 172 -12.51 11.32 4.90
CA ASP A 172 -13.70 10.49 4.95
C ASP A 172 -13.47 9.27 5.85
N LEU A 173 -12.31 8.59 5.72
CA LEU A 173 -11.93 7.45 6.57
C LEU A 173 -11.74 7.84 8.05
N ALA A 174 -11.18 9.02 8.32
CA ALA A 174 -11.06 9.56 9.68
C ALA A 174 -12.44 9.78 10.34
N ARG A 175 -13.43 10.26 9.55
CA ARG A 175 -14.81 10.39 10.04
C ARG A 175 -15.46 9.03 10.28
N TYR A 176 -15.15 8.04 9.45
CA TYR A 176 -15.64 6.68 9.61
C TYR A 176 -15.09 6.04 10.89
N THR A 177 -13.77 6.04 11.09
CA THR A 177 -13.10 5.47 12.27
C THR A 177 -13.55 6.12 13.57
N LYS A 178 -13.80 7.43 13.59
CA LYS A 178 -14.38 8.11 14.76
C LYS A 178 -15.77 7.56 15.15
N ARG A 179 -16.56 7.09 14.18
CA ARG A 179 -17.92 6.54 14.42
C ARG A 179 -17.92 5.04 14.63
N HIS A 180 -16.94 4.33 14.07
CA HIS A 180 -16.80 2.89 14.11
C HIS A 180 -15.37 2.53 14.52
N PRO A 181 -14.97 2.84 15.77
CA PRO A 181 -13.62 2.54 16.23
C PRO A 181 -13.42 1.02 16.31
N THR A 182 -12.24 0.55 15.93
CA THR A 182 -11.88 -0.86 16.10
C THR A 182 -11.82 -1.22 17.59
N PRO A 183 -12.59 -2.20 18.08
CA PRO A 183 -12.60 -2.56 19.49
C PRO A 183 -11.20 -2.96 20.00
N GLY A 184 -10.81 -2.39 21.14
CA GLY A 184 -9.53 -2.68 21.79
C GLY A 184 -8.31 -1.96 21.19
N LEU A 185 -8.49 -1.11 20.18
CA LEU A 185 -7.43 -0.25 19.64
C LEU A 185 -7.70 1.20 20.05
N VAL A 186 -6.65 1.89 20.49
CA VAL A 186 -6.68 3.30 20.88
C VAL A 186 -5.72 4.12 20.03
N HIS A 187 -5.81 5.45 20.08
CA HIS A 187 -4.98 6.33 19.23
C HIS A 187 -3.48 6.15 19.51
N GLU A 188 -3.13 5.91 20.77
CA GLU A 188 -1.78 5.69 21.29
C GLU A 188 -1.10 4.49 20.61
N ASP A 189 -1.87 3.48 20.19
CA ASP A 189 -1.34 2.33 19.43
C ASP A 189 -0.76 2.74 18.06
N TYR A 190 -1.16 3.92 17.56
CA TYR A 190 -0.77 4.45 16.25
C TYR A 190 0.22 5.62 16.31
N GLU A 191 0.61 6.08 17.50
CA GLU A 191 1.62 7.15 17.67
C GLU A 191 2.94 6.80 16.96
N ILE A 192 3.26 5.51 16.88
CA ILE A 192 4.46 5.01 16.21
C ILE A 192 4.51 5.39 14.72
N PHE A 193 3.37 5.48 14.03
CA PHE A 193 3.35 5.94 12.63
C PHE A 193 3.66 7.43 12.51
N HIS A 194 3.23 8.23 13.49
CA HIS A 194 3.52 9.66 13.55
C HIS A 194 5.00 9.91 13.82
N GLU A 195 5.57 9.18 14.79
CA GLU A 195 6.99 9.23 15.09
C GLU A 195 7.84 8.72 13.93
N PHE A 196 7.41 7.64 13.26
CA PHE A 196 8.04 7.16 12.04
C PHE A 196 8.06 8.24 10.95
N ALA A 197 6.92 8.87 10.65
CA ALA A 197 6.83 9.92 9.65
C ALA A 197 7.66 11.16 10.02
N LYS A 198 7.72 11.51 11.31
CA LYS A 198 8.57 12.61 11.82
C LYS A 198 10.05 12.30 11.64
N LYS A 199 10.50 11.10 11.99
CA LYS A 199 11.88 10.64 11.76
C LYS A 199 12.21 10.60 10.27
N MET A 200 11.31 10.11 9.41
CA MET A 200 11.52 10.16 7.96
C MET A 200 11.77 11.58 7.43
N ARG A 201 10.96 12.57 7.88
CA ARG A 201 11.14 13.97 7.46
C ARG A 201 12.45 14.58 7.95
N ARG A 202 12.87 14.20 9.17
CA ARG A 202 14.12 14.67 9.79
C ARG A 202 15.35 14.04 9.13
N ASP A 203 15.32 12.72 8.93
CA ASP A 203 16.48 11.93 8.51
C ASP A 203 16.64 11.92 6.98
N TYR A 204 15.56 12.13 6.21
CA TYR A 204 15.58 12.18 4.74
C TYR A 204 14.84 13.41 4.16
N PRO A 205 15.29 14.64 4.50
CA PRO A 205 14.58 15.87 4.12
C PRO A 205 14.49 16.07 2.60
N LEU A 206 15.54 15.74 1.84
CA LEU A 206 15.54 15.86 0.38
C LEU A 206 14.56 14.87 -0.26
N GLN A 207 14.57 13.60 0.18
CA GLN A 207 13.64 12.58 -0.30
C GLN A 207 12.19 12.98 -0.02
N ASN A 208 11.90 13.51 1.17
CA ASN A 208 10.58 14.05 1.51
C ASN A 208 10.20 15.24 0.63
N LEU A 209 11.11 16.17 0.38
CA LEU A 209 10.86 17.33 -0.48
C LEU A 209 10.50 16.90 -1.91
N PHE A 210 11.31 16.00 -2.51
CA PHE A 210 11.01 15.44 -3.84
C PHE A 210 9.65 14.73 -3.86
N PHE A 211 9.31 14.00 -2.79
CA PHE A 211 7.97 13.39 -2.66
C PHE A 211 6.87 14.43 -2.81
N ARG A 212 6.96 15.50 -2.03
CA ARG A 212 5.93 16.51 -1.90
C ARG A 212 5.75 17.25 -3.22
N ILE A 213 6.85 17.60 -3.88
CA ILE A 213 6.83 18.25 -5.18
C ILE A 213 6.16 17.34 -6.22
N LEU A 214 6.60 16.09 -6.35
CA LEU A 214 6.07 15.18 -7.36
C LEU A 214 4.60 14.83 -7.13
N THR A 215 4.19 14.65 -5.87
CA THR A 215 2.80 14.36 -5.54
C THR A 215 1.88 15.57 -5.72
N LEU A 216 2.41 16.79 -5.54
CA LEU A 216 1.72 18.02 -5.88
C LEU A 216 1.58 18.18 -7.39
N ILE A 217 2.65 17.99 -8.16
CA ILE A 217 2.60 18.06 -9.63
C ILE A 217 1.64 17.01 -10.17
N ASP A 218 1.73 15.75 -9.73
CA ASP A 218 0.80 14.68 -10.12
C ASP A 218 -0.65 15.05 -9.80
N HIS A 219 -0.90 15.72 -8.66
CA HIS A 219 -2.23 16.19 -8.31
C HIS A 219 -2.74 17.31 -9.24
N ILE A 220 -1.91 18.33 -9.50
CA ILE A 220 -2.23 19.44 -10.41
C ILE A 220 -2.47 18.93 -11.84
N SER A 221 -1.67 17.96 -12.29
CA SER A 221 -1.80 17.32 -13.59
C SER A 221 -2.89 16.23 -13.63
N GLN A 222 -3.79 16.18 -12.64
CA GLN A 222 -4.90 15.22 -12.56
C GLN A 222 -4.48 13.75 -12.69
N GLY A 223 -3.27 13.43 -12.26
CA GLY A 223 -2.70 12.09 -12.29
C GLY A 223 -1.91 11.74 -13.54
N ALA A 224 -1.66 12.68 -14.48
CA ALA A 224 -0.99 12.39 -15.75
C ALA A 224 0.39 11.71 -15.60
N ILE A 225 1.12 12.00 -14.51
CA ILE A 225 2.43 11.39 -14.23
C ILE A 225 2.24 9.95 -13.76
N SER A 226 1.33 9.71 -12.83
CA SER A 226 1.03 8.38 -12.30
C SER A 226 0.25 7.47 -13.27
N THR A 227 -0.45 8.03 -14.26
CA THR A 227 -1.21 7.27 -15.26
C THR A 227 -0.43 6.95 -16.54
N ASN A 228 0.61 7.72 -16.85
CA ASN A 228 1.40 7.49 -18.06
C ASN A 228 2.44 6.39 -17.81
N TYR A 229 2.19 5.20 -18.36
CA TYR A 229 3.06 4.03 -18.21
C TYR A 229 4.51 4.30 -18.65
N ASN A 230 4.72 5.10 -19.70
CA ASN A 230 6.06 5.42 -20.18
C ASN A 230 6.80 6.39 -19.26
N VAL A 231 6.11 7.39 -18.69
CA VAL A 231 6.68 8.29 -17.68
C VAL A 231 6.94 7.53 -16.40
N ALA A 232 5.99 6.71 -15.93
CA ALA A 232 6.19 5.81 -14.81
C ALA A 232 7.38 4.87 -15.06
N ARG A 233 7.57 4.36 -16.28
CA ARG A 233 8.71 3.52 -16.68
C ARG A 233 10.04 4.28 -16.71
N VAL A 234 10.09 5.50 -17.22
CA VAL A 234 11.31 6.33 -17.22
C VAL A 234 11.71 6.71 -15.79
N VAL A 235 10.73 7.13 -14.98
CA VAL A 235 10.92 7.33 -13.55
C VAL A 235 11.41 6.05 -12.85
N ARG A 236 10.93 4.87 -13.28
CA ARG A 236 11.43 3.55 -12.82
C ARG A 236 12.85 3.22 -13.31
N SER A 237 13.28 3.67 -14.48
CA SER A 237 14.58 3.32 -15.09
C SER A 237 15.73 4.25 -14.70
N VAL A 238 15.44 5.49 -14.27
CA VAL A 238 16.47 6.44 -13.84
C VAL A 238 17.15 6.02 -12.52
N GLY A 239 16.61 5.01 -11.82
CA GLY A 239 17.14 4.46 -10.57
C GLY A 239 17.89 3.11 -10.68
N ARG A 240 18.44 2.77 -11.85
CA ARG A 240 19.44 1.70 -11.96
C ARG A 240 20.84 2.26 -11.81
#